data_AF-A0A9K3PX98-F1
#
_entry.id   AF-A0A9K3PX98-F1
#
_cell.length_a   1.000
_cell.length_b   1.000
_cell.length_c   1.000
_cell.angle_alpha   90.00
_cell.angle_beta   90.00
_cell.angle_gamma   90.00
#
_symmetry.space_group_name_H-M   'P 1'
#
loop_
_entity.id
_entity.type
_entity.pdbx_description
1 polymer ?
#
loop_
_entity_poly.entity_id
_entity_poly.type
_entity_poly.pdbx_seq_one_letter_code
_entity_poly.pdbx_strand_id
1 'polypeptide(L)'
;MEQVSSKGREYLKEMPKEQWQGTAWIENPSLPPRFGIVTTNMSKSANSMLEKERNGSWLDCIDQILSIMLERICALRQKHRDRSGVVDEMRGILERRWNNCADFQVWELLENGGIFRVCRNSRGSTEPERSYVLNIREQTCECGKWQDHEVPCIDAIAYYKMIEKQTLQYIIDNHRTADYVINHIAKEFEYGLDIASALKELQPADKTSWEPKLKYSTATDADQKEAENRQHTMMYQSQLNAYIKRSEMYTANLVKAYALLWERCSQGLKNKIESRRDYAKIMNDPIALLKAIREHALNFQDDKFCMTIIIEALLTLVHTKQKEGESLQDYTRRFRIALEI
;
A
#
# COMPACT_ATOMS: atom_id res chain seq x y z
N MET A 1 33.13 -16.58 2.54
CA MET A 1 34.55 -16.26 2.26
C MET A 1 35.35 -17.51 1.86
N GLU A 2 34.75 -18.47 1.15
CA GLU A 2 35.42 -19.70 0.68
C GLU A 2 34.96 -19.95 -0.75
N GLN A 3 35.89 -19.88 -1.72
CA GLN A 3 35.81 -20.29 -3.15
C GLN A 3 36.82 -19.46 -3.96
N VAL A 4 38.08 -19.44 -3.53
CA VAL A 4 39.18 -18.90 -4.33
C VAL A 4 40.29 -19.93 -4.28
N SER A 5 40.74 -20.40 -5.45
CA SER A 5 41.82 -21.38 -5.56
C SER A 5 43.07 -20.91 -4.82
N SER A 6 43.91 -21.83 -4.35
CA SER A 6 45.15 -21.50 -3.63
C SER A 6 46.02 -20.49 -4.40
N LYS A 7 46.17 -20.70 -5.72
CA LYS A 7 46.91 -19.81 -6.63
C LYS A 7 46.23 -18.45 -6.81
N GLY A 8 44.88 -18.41 -6.85
CA GLY A 8 44.13 -17.16 -6.90
C GLY A 8 44.24 -16.34 -5.61
N ARG A 9 44.30 -17.01 -4.45
CA ARG A 9 44.54 -16.34 -3.16
C ARG A 9 45.94 -15.75 -3.06
N GLU A 10 46.94 -16.45 -3.60
CA GLU A 10 48.33 -15.98 -3.65
C GLU A 10 48.45 -14.75 -4.58
N TYR A 11 47.87 -14.81 -5.78
CA TYR A 11 47.77 -13.67 -6.69
C TYR A 11 47.08 -12.45 -6.06
N LEU A 12 45.95 -12.64 -5.36
CA LEU A 12 45.24 -11.55 -4.69
C LEU A 12 46.04 -10.94 -3.52
N LYS A 13 46.90 -11.72 -2.86
CA LYS A 13 47.80 -11.23 -1.80
C LYS A 13 48.98 -10.45 -2.36
N GLU A 14 49.47 -10.84 -3.53
CA GLU A 14 50.60 -10.21 -4.21
C GLU A 14 50.19 -9.02 -5.10
N MET A 15 48.88 -8.83 -5.37
CA MET A 15 48.38 -7.74 -6.18
C MET A 15 48.69 -6.38 -5.52
N PRO A 16 49.48 -5.50 -6.18
CA PRO A 16 49.86 -4.20 -5.63
C PRO A 16 48.63 -3.39 -5.24
N LYS A 17 48.66 -2.80 -4.03
CA LYS A 17 47.52 -2.07 -3.46
C LYS A 17 47.04 -0.94 -4.36
N GLU A 18 47.95 -0.35 -5.13
CA GLU A 18 47.70 0.75 -6.06
C GLU A 18 46.76 0.39 -7.21
N GLN A 19 46.65 -0.90 -7.53
CA GLN A 19 45.81 -1.39 -8.61
C GLN A 19 44.34 -1.57 -8.21
N TRP A 20 44.04 -1.64 -6.90
CA TRP A 20 42.69 -1.96 -6.42
C TRP A 20 42.17 -1.07 -5.28
N GLN A 21 43.04 -0.35 -4.55
CA GLN A 21 42.62 0.65 -3.57
C GLN A 21 42.36 1.99 -4.26
N GLY A 22 41.14 2.52 -4.11
CA GLY A 22 40.75 3.81 -4.69
C GLY A 22 41.54 5.01 -4.16
N THR A 23 42.22 4.86 -3.02
CA THR A 23 43.00 5.89 -2.32
C THR A 23 44.50 5.86 -2.57
N ALA A 24 45.04 4.83 -3.21
CA ALA A 24 46.48 4.73 -3.46
C ALA A 24 47.05 5.87 -4.32
N TRP A 25 46.19 6.55 -5.08
CA TRP A 25 46.53 7.74 -5.87
C TRP A 25 46.74 9.00 -5.01
N ILE A 26 46.29 9.02 -3.75
CA ILE A 26 46.45 10.14 -2.80
C ILE A 26 47.91 10.28 -2.35
N GLU A 27 48.68 9.18 -2.39
CA GLU A 27 50.11 9.17 -2.04
C GLU A 27 50.98 9.82 -3.12
N ASN A 28 50.45 10.05 -4.33
CA ASN A 28 51.14 10.76 -5.40
C ASN A 28 50.73 12.25 -5.42
N PRO A 29 51.57 13.17 -4.91
CA PRO A 29 51.23 14.59 -4.82
C PRO A 29 51.05 15.30 -6.18
N SER A 30 51.39 14.64 -7.30
CA SER A 30 51.24 15.19 -8.66
C SER A 30 49.88 14.94 -9.30
N LEU A 31 49.04 14.09 -8.70
CA LEU A 31 47.73 13.73 -9.25
C LEU A 31 46.62 14.32 -8.39
N PRO A 32 45.60 14.98 -8.99
CA PRO A 32 44.46 15.46 -8.21
C PRO A 32 43.73 14.24 -7.61
N PRO A 33 43.28 14.31 -6.34
CA PRO A 33 42.50 13.23 -5.76
C PRO A 33 41.28 13.00 -6.67
N ARG A 34 41.11 11.78 -7.21
CA ARG A 34 40.02 11.47 -8.17
C ARG A 34 38.63 11.86 -7.64
N PHE A 35 38.45 11.86 -6.32
CA PHE A 35 37.21 12.26 -5.63
C PHE A 35 37.05 13.78 -5.41
N GLY A 36 38.05 14.58 -5.78
CA GLY A 36 38.08 16.04 -5.64
C GLY A 36 37.86 16.82 -6.93
N ILE A 37 37.64 16.15 -8.07
CA ILE A 37 37.41 16.82 -9.37
C ILE A 37 36.01 17.47 -9.42
N VAL A 38 35.05 16.92 -8.68
CA VAL A 38 33.69 17.48 -8.55
C VAL A 38 33.42 17.72 -7.07
N THR A 39 33.47 18.98 -6.63
CA THR A 39 33.27 19.36 -5.22
C THR A 39 31.97 20.12 -5.03
N THR A 40 30.84 19.46 -5.32
CA THR A 40 29.54 19.94 -4.84
C THR A 40 29.35 19.56 -3.37
N ASN A 41 28.51 20.27 -2.63
CA ASN A 41 28.14 19.86 -1.26
C ASN A 41 27.62 18.41 -1.22
N MET A 42 26.91 17.99 -2.27
CA MET A 42 26.41 16.64 -2.45
C MET A 42 27.54 15.61 -2.57
N SER A 43 28.56 15.89 -3.38
CA SER A 43 29.74 15.01 -3.49
C SER A 43 30.52 14.91 -2.19
N LYS A 44 30.68 16.00 -1.42
CA LYS A 44 31.37 15.98 -0.11
C LYS A 44 30.61 15.15 0.91
N SER A 45 29.28 15.29 0.96
CA SER A 45 28.42 14.51 1.85
C SER A 45 28.43 13.02 1.50
N ALA A 46 28.27 12.68 0.21
CA ALA A 46 28.37 11.30 -0.25
C ALA A 46 29.75 10.69 0.03
N ASN A 47 30.82 11.45 -0.24
CA ASN A 47 32.19 11.03 0.06
C ASN A 47 32.34 10.74 1.56
N SER A 48 31.85 11.61 2.45
CA SER A 48 31.94 11.41 3.91
C SER A 48 31.23 10.14 4.38
N MET A 49 30.11 9.74 3.74
CA MET A 49 29.39 8.51 4.09
C MET A 49 30.15 7.22 3.78
N LEU A 50 31.13 7.27 2.87
CA LEU A 50 31.86 6.10 2.37
C LEU A 50 33.33 6.09 2.80
N GLU A 51 33.71 6.91 3.78
CA GLU A 51 35.10 7.19 4.12
C GLU A 51 35.90 5.94 4.49
N LYS A 52 35.29 4.98 5.20
CA LYS A 52 35.98 3.75 5.66
C LYS A 52 36.17 2.75 4.52
N GLU A 53 35.24 2.73 3.57
CA GLU A 53 35.13 1.75 2.51
C GLU A 53 35.92 2.14 1.27
N ARG A 54 36.40 3.39 1.19
CA ARG A 54 37.34 3.88 0.17
C ARG A 54 38.63 3.06 0.08
N ASN A 55 39.05 2.46 1.20
CA ASN A 55 40.26 1.65 1.28
C ASN A 55 39.99 0.15 1.03
N GLY A 56 38.71 -0.23 0.89
CA GLY A 56 38.27 -1.58 0.57
C GLY A 56 38.16 -1.83 -0.94
N SER A 57 37.62 -2.99 -1.29
CA SER A 57 37.30 -3.30 -2.68
C SER A 57 36.08 -2.50 -3.16
N TRP A 58 35.91 -2.38 -4.48
CA TRP A 58 34.72 -1.73 -5.05
C TRP A 58 33.42 -2.44 -4.66
N LEU A 59 33.46 -3.75 -4.38
CA LEU A 59 32.33 -4.54 -3.86
C LEU A 59 31.97 -4.11 -2.44
N ASP A 60 32.97 -3.93 -1.56
CA ASP A 60 32.74 -3.47 -0.19
C ASP A 60 32.10 -2.07 -0.17
N CYS A 61 32.49 -1.21 -1.11
CA CYS A 61 31.88 0.11 -1.29
C CYS A 61 30.40 0.01 -1.70
N ILE A 62 30.05 -0.88 -2.64
CA ILE A 62 28.65 -1.09 -3.06
C ILE A 62 27.82 -1.70 -1.93
N ASP A 63 28.35 -2.69 -1.22
CA ASP A 63 27.66 -3.31 -0.08
C ASP A 63 27.36 -2.27 1.00
N GLN A 64 28.29 -1.37 1.28
CA GLN A 64 28.06 -0.27 2.22
C GLN A 64 27.02 0.74 1.73
N ILE A 65 27.04 1.11 0.45
CA ILE A 65 26.00 1.99 -0.13
C ILE A 65 24.63 1.37 0.09
N LEU A 66 24.48 0.08 -0.23
CA LEU A 66 23.22 -0.64 -0.07
C LEU A 66 22.83 -0.78 1.40
N SER A 67 23.78 -1.02 2.31
CA SER A 67 23.54 -1.06 3.76
C SER A 67 23.01 0.27 4.29
N ILE A 68 23.65 1.39 3.93
CA ILE A 68 23.22 2.73 4.36
C ILE A 68 21.80 3.02 3.84
N MET A 69 21.51 2.64 2.58
CA MET A 69 20.17 2.78 2.01
C MET A 69 19.14 1.96 2.80
N LEU A 70 19.44 0.70 3.11
CA LEU A 70 18.57 -0.19 3.89
C LEU A 70 18.30 0.36 5.29
N GLU A 71 19.36 0.71 6.03
CA GLU A 71 19.25 1.24 7.39
C GLU A 71 18.38 2.48 7.44
N ARG A 72 18.58 3.40 6.48
CA ARG A 72 17.76 4.61 6.38
C ARG A 72 16.30 4.31 6.11
N ILE A 73 16.02 3.36 5.22
CA ILE A 73 14.64 2.96 4.91
C ILE A 73 14.00 2.28 6.14
N CYS A 74 14.71 1.38 6.81
CA CYS A 74 14.25 0.71 8.03
C CYS A 74 13.94 1.72 9.14
N ALA A 75 14.83 2.69 9.37
CA ALA A 75 14.63 3.74 10.37
C ALA A 75 13.39 4.60 10.07
N LEU A 76 13.19 5.00 8.79
CA LEU A 76 11.99 5.72 8.37
C LEU A 76 10.72 4.88 8.57
N ARG A 77 10.75 3.59 8.22
CA ARG A 77 9.58 2.71 8.43
C ARG A 77 9.27 2.54 9.90
N GLN A 78 10.27 2.35 10.76
CA GLN A 78 10.07 2.22 12.20
C GLN A 78 9.46 3.49 12.81
N LYS A 79 9.92 4.67 12.37
CA LYS A 79 9.36 5.97 12.80
C LYS A 79 7.88 6.13 12.45
N HIS A 80 7.42 5.52 11.38
CA HIS A 80 6.06 5.66 10.86
C HIS A 80 5.18 4.41 11.06
N ARG A 81 5.67 3.36 11.73
CA ARG A 81 4.98 2.07 11.89
C ARG A 81 3.57 2.18 12.47
N ASP A 82 3.42 3.00 13.50
CA ASP A 82 2.16 3.15 14.25
C ASP A 82 1.36 4.39 13.83
N ARG A 83 1.83 5.11 12.79
CA ARG A 83 1.13 6.28 12.25
C ARG A 83 0.15 5.81 11.18
N SER A 84 -1.12 6.15 11.34
CA SER A 84 -2.15 5.88 10.32
C SER A 84 -2.26 7.02 9.32
N GLY A 85 -2.67 6.68 8.09
CA GLY A 85 -2.90 7.63 7.00
C GLY A 85 -1.67 7.95 6.16
N VAL A 86 -1.84 8.90 5.24
CA VAL A 86 -0.82 9.31 4.27
C VAL A 86 0.20 10.25 4.94
N VAL A 87 1.50 9.98 4.77
CA VAL A 87 2.60 10.83 5.27
C VAL A 87 2.56 12.25 4.66
N ASP A 88 3.04 13.25 5.41
CA ASP A 88 2.95 14.66 5.03
C ASP A 88 3.61 14.97 3.67
N GLU A 89 4.76 14.37 3.35
CA GLU A 89 5.37 14.55 2.04
C GLU A 89 4.45 14.08 0.90
N MET A 90 3.77 12.95 1.11
CA MET A 90 2.87 12.39 0.12
C MET A 90 1.56 13.18 0.02
N ARG A 91 1.05 13.71 1.15
CA ARG A 91 -0.05 14.69 1.16
C ARG A 91 0.32 15.91 0.30
N GLY A 92 1.51 16.48 0.49
CA GLY A 92 1.99 17.59 -0.32
C GLY A 92 2.20 17.25 -1.81
N ILE A 93 2.47 15.99 -2.14
CA ILE A 93 2.47 15.52 -3.55
C ILE A 93 1.04 15.51 -4.12
N LEU A 94 0.07 14.96 -3.38
CA LEU A 94 -1.33 14.90 -3.81
C LEU A 94 -1.94 16.30 -3.96
N GLU A 95 -1.68 17.21 -3.03
CA GLU A 95 -2.10 18.62 -3.09
C GLU A 95 -1.57 19.31 -4.35
N ARG A 96 -0.28 19.15 -4.66
CA ARG A 96 0.30 19.70 -5.89
C ARG A 96 -0.34 19.13 -7.14
N ARG A 97 -0.60 17.81 -7.18
CA ARG A 97 -1.29 17.18 -8.32
C ARG A 97 -2.71 17.72 -8.48
N TRP A 98 -3.44 17.86 -7.37
CA TRP A 98 -4.81 18.38 -7.32
C TRP A 98 -4.93 19.80 -7.86
N ASN A 99 -3.97 20.66 -7.50
CA ASN A 99 -3.95 22.04 -7.97
C ASN A 99 -3.58 22.13 -9.45
N ASN A 100 -2.58 21.35 -9.88
CA ASN A 100 -2.06 21.39 -11.25
C ASN A 100 -2.97 20.75 -12.31
N CYS A 101 -3.98 19.97 -11.91
CA CYS A 101 -4.92 19.34 -12.83
C CYS A 101 -6.19 20.15 -13.07
N ALA A 102 -6.28 21.39 -12.56
CA ALA A 102 -7.50 22.20 -12.63
C ALA A 102 -8.00 22.46 -14.06
N ASP A 103 -7.08 22.59 -15.00
CA ASP A 103 -7.40 22.99 -16.38
C ASP A 103 -7.37 21.83 -17.38
N PHE A 104 -7.29 20.59 -16.89
CA PHE A 104 -7.26 19.40 -17.75
C PHE A 104 -8.64 19.11 -18.34
N GLN A 105 -8.66 18.37 -19.45
CA GLN A 105 -9.91 17.87 -20.04
C GLN A 105 -9.97 16.35 -19.89
N VAL A 106 -11.12 15.82 -19.46
CA VAL A 106 -11.32 14.40 -19.21
C VAL A 106 -12.55 13.92 -19.99
N TRP A 107 -12.36 12.89 -20.81
CA TRP A 107 -13.38 12.33 -21.71
C TRP A 107 -13.49 10.83 -21.50
N GLU A 108 -14.71 10.31 -21.38
CA GLU A 108 -14.93 8.85 -21.40
C GLU A 108 -14.78 8.34 -22.84
N LEU A 109 -14.02 7.26 -23.05
CA LEU A 109 -13.80 6.70 -24.39
C LEU A 109 -14.93 5.76 -24.84
N LEU A 110 -15.60 5.10 -23.89
CA LEU A 110 -16.70 4.17 -24.12
C LEU A 110 -17.70 4.32 -22.98
N GLU A 111 -18.99 4.52 -23.29
CA GLU A 111 -20.04 4.63 -22.27
C GLU A 111 -20.02 3.42 -21.32
N ASN A 112 -19.86 3.68 -20.02
CA ASN A 112 -19.77 2.67 -18.95
C ASN A 112 -18.56 1.73 -19.08
N GLY A 113 -17.52 2.13 -19.83
CA GLY A 113 -16.30 1.35 -20.01
C GLY A 113 -15.31 1.49 -18.84
N GLY A 114 -15.40 2.59 -18.08
CA GLY A 114 -14.43 2.91 -17.02
C GLY A 114 -13.05 3.34 -17.55
N ILE A 115 -12.97 3.64 -18.85
CA ILE A 115 -11.76 4.07 -19.55
C ILE A 115 -11.93 5.53 -19.97
N PHE A 116 -11.00 6.37 -19.54
CA PHE A 116 -11.02 7.81 -19.76
C PHE A 116 -9.74 8.26 -20.46
N ARG A 117 -9.87 9.27 -21.32
CA ARG A 117 -8.75 10.02 -21.89
C ARG A 117 -8.64 11.35 -21.16
N VAL A 118 -7.44 11.64 -20.65
CA VAL A 118 -7.10 12.90 -20.00
C VAL A 118 -6.15 13.69 -20.90
N CYS A 119 -6.57 14.86 -21.36
CA CYS A 119 -5.75 15.79 -22.11
C CYS A 119 -5.18 16.84 -21.16
N ARG A 120 -3.84 16.98 -21.17
CA ARG A 120 -3.14 18.00 -20.41
C ARG A 120 -2.86 19.21 -21.28
N ASN A 121 -3.03 20.40 -20.72
CA ASN A 121 -2.72 21.63 -21.42
C ASN A 121 -1.23 21.72 -21.75
N SER A 122 -0.94 22.12 -22.98
CA SER A 122 0.42 22.35 -23.45
C SER A 122 1.03 23.55 -22.72
N ARG A 123 2.28 23.42 -22.24
CA ARG A 123 2.98 24.51 -21.52
C ARG A 123 3.62 25.54 -22.46
N GLY A 124 3.42 25.40 -23.78
CA GLY A 124 3.90 26.32 -24.80
C GLY A 124 3.23 26.10 -26.15
N SER A 125 3.29 27.08 -27.04
CA SER A 125 2.64 27.06 -28.37
C SER A 125 3.21 26.01 -29.34
N THR A 126 4.32 25.36 -29.00
CA THR A 126 5.05 24.39 -29.85
C THR A 126 5.06 22.96 -29.31
N GLU A 127 4.57 22.71 -28.09
CA GLU A 127 4.52 21.35 -27.54
C GLU A 127 3.20 20.67 -27.94
N PRO A 128 3.25 19.41 -28.40
CA PRO A 128 2.04 18.64 -28.71
C PRO A 128 1.23 18.42 -27.44
N GLU A 129 -0.10 18.48 -27.59
CA GLU A 129 -1.04 18.16 -26.52
C GLU A 129 -0.81 16.71 -26.04
N ARG A 130 -0.57 16.54 -24.74
CA ARG A 130 -0.28 15.22 -24.17
C ARG A 130 -1.58 14.63 -23.63
N SER A 131 -2.05 13.57 -24.27
CA SER A 131 -3.19 12.79 -23.79
C SER A 131 -2.73 11.48 -23.16
N TYR A 132 -3.38 11.06 -22.08
CA TYR A 132 -3.13 9.78 -21.42
C TYR A 132 -4.45 9.02 -21.27
N VAL A 133 -4.42 7.71 -21.48
CA VAL A 133 -5.53 6.80 -21.19
C VAL A 133 -5.44 6.29 -19.76
N LEU A 134 -6.58 6.30 -19.10
CA LEU A 134 -6.80 6.00 -17.69
C LEU A 134 -7.85 4.89 -17.61
N ASN A 135 -7.56 3.82 -16.88
CA ASN A 135 -8.55 2.79 -16.55
C ASN A 135 -8.83 2.85 -15.05
N ILE A 136 -10.03 3.32 -14.69
CA ILE A 136 -10.43 3.50 -13.29
C ILE A 136 -10.71 2.17 -12.61
N ARG A 137 -11.21 1.18 -13.34
CA ARG A 137 -11.52 -0.15 -12.80
C ARG A 137 -10.26 -0.89 -12.39
N GLU A 138 -9.22 -0.79 -13.21
CA GLU A 138 -7.92 -1.42 -12.96
C GLU A 138 -6.95 -0.52 -12.18
N GLN A 139 -7.31 0.74 -11.94
CA GLN A 139 -6.46 1.75 -11.30
C GLN A 139 -5.12 1.94 -12.03
N THR A 140 -5.17 1.93 -13.37
CA THR A 140 -3.99 2.07 -14.23
C THR A 140 -4.05 3.32 -15.07
N CYS A 141 -2.88 3.86 -15.40
CA CYS A 141 -2.73 5.01 -16.28
C CYS A 141 -1.53 4.80 -17.21
N GLU A 142 -1.63 5.23 -18.46
CA GLU A 142 -0.52 5.19 -19.42
C GLU A 142 0.74 5.93 -18.93
N CYS A 143 0.61 6.85 -17.96
CA CYS A 143 1.76 7.52 -17.38
C CYS A 143 2.63 6.63 -16.46
N GLY A 144 2.18 5.42 -16.10
CA GLY A 144 2.86 4.47 -15.20
C GLY A 144 2.80 4.83 -13.71
N LYS A 145 2.72 6.13 -13.39
CA LYS A 145 2.85 6.63 -12.01
C LYS A 145 1.78 6.15 -11.02
N TRP A 146 0.59 5.78 -11.50
CA TRP A 146 -0.45 5.27 -10.59
C TRP A 146 -0.07 3.85 -10.14
N GLN A 147 0.36 3.03 -11.09
CA GLN A 147 0.80 1.65 -10.87
C GLN A 147 2.06 1.61 -10.00
N ASP A 148 3.06 2.42 -10.35
CA ASP A 148 4.37 2.38 -9.69
C ASP A 148 4.32 2.84 -8.23
N HIS A 149 3.51 3.85 -7.94
CA HIS A 149 3.47 4.48 -6.61
C HIS A 149 2.27 4.02 -5.78
N GLU A 150 1.38 3.20 -6.35
CA GLU A 150 0.10 2.77 -5.76
C GLU A 150 -0.81 3.89 -5.26
N VAL A 151 -0.65 5.09 -5.81
CA VAL A 151 -1.42 6.29 -5.45
C VAL A 151 -1.84 7.03 -6.71
N PRO A 152 -3.06 7.60 -6.76
CA PRO A 152 -3.59 8.26 -7.95
C PRO A 152 -2.60 9.25 -8.57
N CYS A 153 -2.30 9.06 -9.85
CA CYS A 153 -1.50 10.00 -10.62
C CYS A 153 -2.27 11.32 -10.87
N ILE A 154 -1.63 12.30 -11.50
CA ILE A 154 -2.29 13.60 -11.77
C ILE A 154 -3.52 13.45 -12.67
N ASP A 155 -3.51 12.49 -13.61
CA ASP A 155 -4.63 12.24 -14.52
C ASP A 155 -5.80 11.56 -13.81
N ALA A 156 -5.47 10.62 -12.92
CA ALA A 156 -6.44 9.98 -12.02
C ALA A 156 -7.14 11.00 -11.13
N ILE A 157 -6.36 11.93 -10.57
CA ILE A 157 -6.88 13.00 -9.74
C ILE A 157 -7.78 13.94 -10.57
N ALA A 158 -7.42 14.23 -11.82
CA ALA A 158 -8.27 15.01 -12.72
C ALA A 158 -9.63 14.34 -12.93
N TYR A 159 -9.65 13.03 -13.17
CA TYR A 159 -10.89 12.25 -13.26
C TYR A 159 -11.74 12.37 -11.98
N TYR A 160 -11.16 12.08 -10.80
CA TYR A 160 -11.88 12.15 -9.54
C TYR A 160 -12.43 13.55 -9.25
N LYS A 161 -11.67 14.58 -9.62
CA LYS A 161 -12.05 15.99 -9.44
C LYS A 161 -13.17 16.42 -10.38
N MET A 162 -13.10 16.05 -11.66
CA MET A 162 -13.95 16.63 -12.71
C MET A 162 -15.17 15.78 -13.04
N ILE A 163 -14.99 14.46 -13.09
CA ILE A 163 -16.05 13.51 -13.45
C ILE A 163 -16.82 13.09 -12.19
N GLU A 164 -16.12 12.54 -11.20
CA GLU A 164 -16.77 12.10 -9.95
C GLU A 164 -17.04 13.24 -8.96
N LYS A 165 -16.48 14.44 -9.19
CA LYS A 165 -16.65 15.63 -8.35
C LYS A 165 -16.32 15.39 -6.88
N GLN A 166 -15.30 14.58 -6.63
CA GLN A 166 -14.81 14.26 -5.29
C GLN A 166 -13.96 15.39 -4.72
N THR A 167 -13.61 15.29 -3.43
CA THR A 167 -12.68 16.21 -2.76
C THR A 167 -11.28 15.62 -2.69
N LEU A 168 -10.27 16.48 -2.48
CA LEU A 168 -8.91 16.00 -2.22
C LEU A 168 -8.86 15.12 -0.96
N GLN A 169 -9.64 15.46 0.07
CA GLN A 169 -9.72 14.68 1.31
C GLN A 169 -10.26 13.27 1.04
N TYR A 170 -11.28 13.14 0.18
CA TYR A 170 -11.76 11.84 -0.30
C TYR A 170 -10.62 11.02 -0.93
N ILE A 171 -9.80 11.61 -1.80
CA ILE A 171 -8.68 10.89 -2.44
C ILE A 171 -7.61 10.46 -1.42
N ILE A 172 -7.32 11.33 -0.45
CA ILE A 172 -6.37 11.04 0.63
C ILE A 172 -6.88 9.91 1.53
N ASP A 173 -8.17 9.88 1.84
CA ASP A 173 -8.76 8.86 2.71
C ASP A 173 -9.00 7.53 1.96
N ASN A 174 -9.16 7.58 0.64
CA ASN A 174 -9.54 6.44 -0.20
C ASN A 174 -8.38 5.68 -0.85
N HIS A 175 -7.15 5.88 -0.37
CA HIS A 175 -6.07 4.94 -0.65
C HIS A 175 -6.34 3.62 0.09
N ARG A 176 -7.21 2.77 -0.48
CA ARG A 176 -7.47 1.38 -0.04
C ARG A 176 -7.82 1.22 1.45
N THR A 177 -8.61 2.09 2.05
CA THR A 177 -9.02 1.92 3.46
C THR A 177 -10.36 1.19 3.58
N ALA A 178 -10.42 0.19 4.46
CA ALA A 178 -11.66 -0.46 4.88
C ALA A 178 -12.69 0.56 5.40
N ASP A 179 -12.22 1.70 5.93
CA ASP A 179 -13.02 2.77 6.50
C ASP A 179 -13.95 3.44 5.48
N TYR A 180 -13.54 3.56 4.21
CA TYR A 180 -14.42 4.08 3.17
C TYR A 180 -15.60 3.15 2.90
N VAL A 181 -15.35 1.86 2.74
CA VAL A 181 -16.40 0.86 2.50
C VAL A 181 -17.37 0.81 3.68
N ILE A 182 -16.83 0.90 4.91
CA ILE A 182 -17.64 0.96 6.13
C ILE A 182 -18.50 2.23 6.17
N ASN A 183 -17.97 3.40 5.82
CA ASN A 183 -18.73 4.65 5.79
C ASN A 183 -19.79 4.63 4.67
N HIS A 184 -19.52 4.00 3.53
CA HIS A 184 -20.49 3.79 2.46
C HIS A 184 -21.64 2.89 2.93
N ILE A 185 -21.34 1.78 3.60
CA ILE A 185 -22.34 0.90 4.23
C ILE A 185 -23.19 1.70 5.23
N ALA A 186 -22.57 2.54 6.06
CA ALA A 186 -23.28 3.35 7.05
C ALA A 186 -24.30 4.31 6.42
N LYS A 187 -23.99 4.84 5.24
CA LYS A 187 -24.80 5.84 4.54
C LYS A 187 -25.91 5.22 3.68
N GLU A 188 -25.60 4.17 2.95
CA GLU A 188 -26.50 3.64 1.92
C GLU A 188 -27.42 2.52 2.42
N PHE A 189 -27.05 1.80 3.50
CA PHE A 189 -27.87 0.68 3.98
C PHE A 189 -28.90 1.15 5.00
N GLU A 190 -30.12 0.60 4.95
CA GLU A 190 -31.12 0.79 5.99
C GLU A 190 -30.58 0.19 7.30
N TYR A 191 -30.59 0.96 8.40
CA TYR A 191 -29.89 0.61 9.65
C TYR A 191 -28.37 0.37 9.47
N GLY A 192 -27.76 1.00 8.45
CA GLY A 192 -26.35 0.81 8.12
C GLY A 192 -25.37 1.14 9.25
N LEU A 193 -25.76 2.02 10.19
CA LEU A 193 -24.91 2.38 11.33
C LEU A 193 -24.58 1.18 12.23
N ASP A 194 -25.54 0.27 12.46
CA ASP A 194 -25.37 -0.88 13.35
C ASP A 194 -24.28 -1.82 12.84
N ILE A 195 -24.28 -2.07 11.54
CA ILE A 195 -23.25 -2.90 10.91
C ILE A 195 -21.94 -2.14 10.73
N ALA A 196 -21.98 -0.84 10.44
CA ALA A 196 -20.77 -0.05 10.30
C ALA A 196 -19.97 0.01 11.61
N SER A 197 -20.65 0.20 12.75
CA SER A 197 -20.02 0.13 14.07
C SER A 197 -19.44 -1.26 14.36
N ALA A 198 -20.18 -2.33 14.06
CA ALA A 198 -19.70 -3.70 14.21
C ALA A 198 -18.45 -3.99 13.36
N LEU A 199 -18.37 -3.45 12.14
CA LEU A 199 -17.20 -3.58 11.27
C LEU A 199 -16.01 -2.75 11.74
N LYS A 200 -16.22 -1.56 12.32
CA LYS A 200 -15.15 -0.74 12.93
C LYS A 200 -14.55 -1.42 14.15
N GLU A 201 -15.41 -1.94 15.02
CA GLU A 201 -15.01 -2.61 16.27
C GLU A 201 -14.55 -4.05 16.05
N LEU A 202 -14.77 -4.62 14.86
CA LEU A 202 -14.50 -6.01 14.51
C LEU A 202 -15.22 -7.02 15.42
N GLN A 203 -16.40 -6.65 15.92
CA GLN A 203 -17.23 -7.44 16.81
C GLN A 203 -18.70 -7.35 16.37
N PRO A 204 -19.46 -8.46 16.43
CA PRO A 204 -20.88 -8.43 16.11
C PRO A 204 -21.62 -7.55 17.12
N ALA A 205 -22.67 -6.87 16.65
CA ALA A 205 -23.48 -6.01 17.51
C ALA A 205 -24.23 -6.85 18.56
N ASP A 206 -24.26 -6.37 19.80
CA ASP A 206 -25.02 -7.01 20.87
C ASP A 206 -26.52 -6.75 20.70
N LYS A 207 -27.23 -7.77 20.20
CA LYS A 207 -28.67 -7.72 19.97
C LYS A 207 -29.48 -7.68 21.27
N THR A 208 -28.92 -8.08 22.41
CA THR A 208 -29.66 -8.11 23.68
C THR A 208 -29.94 -6.69 24.19
N SER A 209 -29.08 -5.74 23.85
CA SER A 209 -29.29 -4.31 24.14
C SER A 209 -30.56 -3.75 23.46
N TRP A 210 -30.98 -4.35 22.34
CA TRP A 210 -32.14 -3.87 21.56
C TRP A 210 -33.45 -4.54 21.99
N GLU A 211 -33.39 -5.57 22.84
CA GLU A 211 -34.56 -6.35 23.23
C GLU A 211 -35.47 -5.54 24.16
N PRO A 212 -36.75 -5.32 23.79
CA PRO A 212 -37.68 -4.59 24.65
C PRO A 212 -38.07 -5.44 25.86
N LYS A 213 -38.35 -4.78 26.98
CA LYS A 213 -38.83 -5.43 28.21
C LYS A 213 -40.27 -5.05 28.47
N LEU A 214 -41.12 -6.05 28.67
CA LEU A 214 -42.52 -5.82 29.04
C LEU A 214 -42.57 -5.23 30.45
N LYS A 215 -43.27 -4.10 30.58
CA LYS A 215 -43.49 -3.41 31.85
C LYS A 215 -44.89 -3.73 32.35
N TYR A 216 -45.02 -3.83 33.67
CA TYR A 216 -46.30 -3.97 34.35
C TYR A 216 -46.53 -2.74 35.23
N SER A 217 -47.77 -2.30 35.32
CA SER A 217 -48.17 -1.20 36.18
C SER A 217 -48.00 -1.57 37.66
N THR A 218 -47.46 -0.63 38.43
CA THR A 218 -47.37 -0.70 39.89
C THR A 218 -48.55 0.01 40.57
N ALA A 219 -49.56 0.46 39.82
CA ALA A 219 -50.71 1.18 40.36
C ALA A 219 -51.58 0.26 41.24
N THR A 220 -52.09 0.83 42.33
CA THR A 220 -52.97 0.15 43.29
C THR A 220 -54.44 0.19 42.85
N ASP A 221 -54.82 1.24 42.11
CA ASP A 221 -56.16 1.40 41.55
C ASP A 221 -56.39 0.46 40.36
N ALA A 222 -57.51 -0.27 40.37
CA ALA A 222 -57.77 -1.36 39.44
C ALA A 222 -57.97 -0.87 37.99
N ASP A 223 -58.73 0.21 37.81
CA ASP A 223 -59.05 0.76 36.49
C ASP A 223 -57.80 1.41 35.86
N GLN A 224 -57.02 2.14 36.67
CA GLN A 224 -55.76 2.73 36.23
C GLN A 224 -54.72 1.66 35.89
N LYS A 225 -54.59 0.62 36.71
CA LYS A 225 -53.68 -0.50 36.47
C LYS A 225 -54.00 -1.24 35.17
N GLU A 226 -55.28 -1.44 34.86
CA GLU A 226 -55.69 -2.11 33.64
C GLU A 226 -55.45 -1.24 32.40
N ALA A 227 -55.74 0.07 32.47
CA ALA A 227 -55.44 1.01 31.40
C ALA A 227 -53.93 1.09 31.09
N GLU A 228 -53.09 1.20 32.14
CA GLU A 228 -51.63 1.25 32.01
C GLU A 228 -51.06 -0.06 31.46
N ASN A 229 -51.54 -1.22 31.92
CA ASN A 229 -51.11 -2.53 31.39
C ASN A 229 -51.48 -2.69 29.91
N ARG A 230 -52.64 -2.21 29.47
CA ARG A 230 -53.01 -2.20 28.04
C ARG A 230 -52.07 -1.31 27.23
N GLN A 231 -51.75 -0.11 27.73
CA GLN A 231 -50.77 0.78 27.09
C GLN A 231 -49.38 0.14 27.01
N HIS A 232 -48.90 -0.47 28.09
CA HIS A 232 -47.61 -1.17 28.13
C HIS A 232 -47.58 -2.36 27.16
N THR A 233 -48.68 -3.10 27.04
CA THR A 233 -48.80 -4.21 26.09
C THR A 233 -48.73 -3.71 24.65
N MET A 234 -49.48 -2.66 24.31
CA MET A 234 -49.47 -2.06 22.96
C MET A 234 -48.09 -1.48 22.61
N MET A 235 -47.46 -0.75 23.53
CA MET A 235 -46.09 -0.24 23.35
C MET A 235 -45.09 -1.38 23.18
N TYR A 236 -45.17 -2.42 23.99
CA TYR A 236 -44.28 -3.57 23.91
C TYR A 236 -44.40 -4.28 22.56
N GLN A 237 -45.60 -4.51 22.05
CA GLN A 237 -45.81 -5.11 20.73
C GLN A 237 -45.20 -4.25 19.61
N SER A 238 -45.39 -2.92 19.66
CA SER A 238 -44.77 -2.02 18.68
C SER A 238 -43.24 -2.05 18.76
N GLN A 239 -42.67 -2.05 19.96
CA GLN A 239 -41.22 -2.13 20.17
C GLN A 239 -40.66 -3.49 19.73
N LEU A 240 -41.38 -4.57 19.98
CA LEU A 240 -41.01 -5.92 19.56
C LEU A 240 -40.96 -6.03 18.03
N ASN A 241 -41.95 -5.48 17.33
CA ASN A 241 -41.96 -5.43 15.87
C ASN A 241 -40.76 -4.61 15.32
N ALA A 242 -40.45 -3.48 15.93
CA ALA A 242 -39.29 -2.67 15.56
C ALA A 242 -37.96 -3.41 15.83
N TYR A 243 -37.86 -4.13 16.95
CA TYR A 243 -36.71 -4.97 17.29
C TYR A 243 -36.50 -6.10 16.28
N ILE A 244 -37.57 -6.84 15.94
CA ILE A 244 -37.54 -7.90 14.93
C ILE A 244 -37.04 -7.33 13.61
N LYS A 245 -37.65 -6.23 13.14
CA LYS A 245 -37.23 -5.57 11.89
C LYS A 245 -35.75 -5.17 11.92
N ARG A 246 -35.27 -4.54 13.00
CA ARG A 246 -33.86 -4.14 13.13
C ARG A 246 -32.92 -5.36 13.11
N SER A 247 -33.30 -6.45 13.79
CA SER A 247 -32.51 -7.69 13.82
C SER A 247 -32.43 -8.37 12.45
N GLU A 248 -33.54 -8.40 11.71
CA GLU A 248 -33.61 -8.93 10.34
C GLU A 248 -32.80 -8.07 9.36
N MET A 249 -32.88 -6.74 9.48
CA MET A 249 -32.07 -5.84 8.66
C MET A 249 -30.58 -5.99 8.96
N TYR A 250 -30.19 -6.18 10.23
CA TYR A 250 -28.80 -6.43 10.59
C TYR A 250 -28.27 -7.71 9.93
N THR A 251 -29.03 -8.82 9.97
CA THR A 251 -28.59 -10.07 9.32
C THR A 251 -28.55 -9.96 7.80
N ALA A 252 -29.52 -9.28 7.18
CA ALA A 252 -29.50 -9.02 5.74
C ALA A 252 -28.31 -8.14 5.32
N ASN A 253 -27.99 -7.13 6.12
CA ASN A 253 -26.87 -6.24 5.87
C ASN A 253 -25.51 -6.93 6.02
N LEU A 254 -25.37 -7.95 6.89
CA LEU A 254 -24.13 -8.74 6.98
C LEU A 254 -23.76 -9.37 5.64
N VAL A 255 -24.75 -9.97 4.96
CA VAL A 255 -24.55 -10.61 3.64
C VAL A 255 -24.18 -9.57 2.59
N LYS A 256 -24.88 -8.43 2.56
CA LYS A 256 -24.59 -7.32 1.63
C LYS A 256 -23.20 -6.74 1.85
N ALA A 257 -22.81 -6.52 3.12
CA ALA A 257 -21.50 -6.01 3.49
C ALA A 257 -20.39 -6.99 3.10
N TYR A 258 -20.60 -8.29 3.28
CA TYR A 258 -19.65 -9.31 2.85
C TYR A 258 -19.44 -9.25 1.34
N ALA A 259 -20.54 -9.25 0.56
CA ALA A 259 -20.46 -9.18 -0.90
C ALA A 259 -19.72 -7.92 -1.38
N LEU A 260 -20.02 -6.75 -0.79
CA LEU A 260 -19.37 -5.49 -1.14
C LEU A 260 -17.88 -5.50 -0.79
N LEU A 261 -17.50 -5.97 0.40
CA LEU A 261 -16.10 -6.10 0.81
C LEU A 261 -15.35 -7.07 -0.09
N TRP A 262 -15.97 -8.20 -0.41
CA TRP A 262 -15.40 -9.19 -1.31
C TRP A 262 -15.20 -8.62 -2.72
N GLU A 263 -16.19 -7.94 -3.29
CA GLU A 263 -16.11 -7.32 -4.62
C GLU A 263 -14.90 -6.38 -4.72
N ARG A 264 -14.68 -5.55 -3.69
CA ARG A 264 -13.59 -4.58 -3.62
C ARG A 264 -12.19 -5.21 -3.45
N CYS A 265 -12.11 -6.49 -3.08
CA CYS A 265 -10.82 -7.18 -2.99
C CYS A 265 -10.27 -7.52 -4.38
N SER A 266 -8.95 -7.37 -4.55
CA SER A 266 -8.25 -7.81 -5.77
C SER A 266 -8.33 -9.33 -5.92
N GLN A 267 -8.23 -9.83 -7.16
CA GLN A 267 -8.31 -11.27 -7.43
C GLN A 267 -7.23 -12.07 -6.69
N GLY A 268 -6.01 -11.52 -6.59
CA GLY A 268 -4.93 -12.16 -5.85
C GLY A 268 -5.23 -12.31 -4.36
N LEU A 269 -5.86 -11.31 -3.74
CA LEU A 269 -6.27 -11.37 -2.33
C LEU A 269 -7.41 -12.38 -2.10
N LYS A 270 -8.38 -12.44 -3.02
CA LYS A 270 -9.47 -13.43 -2.99
C LYS A 270 -8.94 -14.86 -2.98
N ASN A 271 -8.07 -15.19 -3.93
CA ASN A 271 -7.48 -16.53 -4.05
C ASN A 271 -6.72 -16.94 -2.77
N LYS A 272 -6.02 -15.99 -2.13
CA LYS A 272 -5.31 -16.25 -0.86
C LYS A 272 -6.28 -16.52 0.28
N ILE A 273 -7.33 -15.71 0.42
CA ILE A 273 -8.34 -15.91 1.47
C ILE A 273 -9.07 -17.26 1.27
N GLU A 274 -9.41 -17.61 0.02
CA GLU A 274 -10.01 -18.90 -0.33
C GLU A 274 -9.10 -20.09 -0.01
N SER A 275 -7.78 -19.91 -0.11
CA SER A 275 -6.80 -20.94 0.21
C SER A 275 -6.64 -21.20 1.72
N ARG A 276 -7.20 -20.35 2.59
CA ARG A 276 -7.10 -20.52 4.04
C ARG A 276 -7.89 -21.74 4.51
N ARG A 277 -7.35 -22.43 5.52
CA ARG A 277 -8.01 -23.59 6.14
C ARG A 277 -9.33 -23.23 6.83
N ASP A 278 -9.46 -22.00 7.31
CA ASP A 278 -10.63 -21.46 7.99
C ASP A 278 -11.61 -20.71 7.06
N TYR A 279 -11.43 -20.80 5.73
CA TYR A 279 -12.27 -20.09 4.75
C TYR A 279 -13.77 -20.32 4.95
N ALA A 280 -14.18 -21.54 5.33
CA ALA A 280 -15.58 -21.86 5.61
C ALA A 280 -16.21 -20.98 6.70
N LYS A 281 -15.41 -20.47 7.65
CA LYS A 281 -15.84 -19.54 8.70
C LYS A 281 -15.83 -18.08 8.25
N ILE A 282 -15.08 -17.77 7.20
CA ILE A 282 -14.95 -16.43 6.61
C ILE A 282 -16.08 -16.18 5.61
N MET A 283 -16.52 -17.23 4.92
CA MET A 283 -17.59 -17.16 3.93
C MET A 283 -18.88 -16.58 4.55
N ASN A 284 -19.43 -15.55 3.91
CA ASN A 284 -20.63 -14.81 4.34
C ASN A 284 -20.53 -14.08 5.69
N ASP A 285 -19.35 -13.98 6.28
CA ASP A 285 -19.11 -13.18 7.48
C ASP A 285 -18.22 -11.97 7.13
N PRO A 286 -18.78 -10.75 7.07
CA PRO A 286 -18.00 -9.56 6.71
C PRO A 286 -16.97 -9.18 7.78
N ILE A 287 -17.19 -9.52 9.06
CA ILE A 287 -16.25 -9.22 10.15
C ILE A 287 -15.06 -10.18 10.07
N ALA A 288 -15.32 -11.48 9.91
CA ALA A 288 -14.27 -12.47 9.71
C ALA A 288 -13.47 -12.18 8.43
N LEU A 289 -14.16 -11.77 7.34
CA LEU A 289 -13.51 -11.33 6.11
C LEU A 289 -12.61 -10.11 6.35
N LEU A 290 -13.06 -9.08 7.07
CA LEU A 290 -12.24 -7.90 7.35
C LEU A 290 -11.01 -8.26 8.20
N LYS A 291 -11.15 -9.17 9.16
CA LYS A 291 -10.03 -9.71 9.95
C LYS A 291 -9.04 -10.45 9.06
N ALA A 292 -9.51 -11.33 8.18
CA ALA A 292 -8.65 -12.04 7.24
C ALA A 292 -7.95 -11.11 6.25
N ILE A 293 -8.65 -10.08 5.74
CA ILE A 293 -8.06 -9.03 4.89
C ILE A 293 -6.96 -8.30 5.65
N ARG A 294 -7.20 -7.87 6.90
CA ARG A 294 -6.18 -7.20 7.73
C ARG A 294 -5.01 -8.13 8.02
N GLU A 295 -5.26 -9.39 8.35
CA GLU A 295 -4.22 -10.38 8.57
C GLU A 295 -3.38 -10.59 7.31
N HIS A 296 -3.97 -10.72 6.12
CA HIS A 296 -3.20 -10.86 4.90
C HIS A 296 -2.52 -9.55 4.48
N ALA A 297 -3.10 -8.40 4.78
CA ALA A 297 -2.48 -7.09 4.57
C ALA A 297 -1.28 -6.85 5.50
N LEU A 298 -1.32 -7.38 6.73
CA LEU A 298 -0.24 -7.27 7.73
C LEU A 298 0.79 -8.40 7.62
N ASN A 299 0.36 -9.61 7.29
CA ASN A 299 1.17 -10.81 7.05
C ASN A 299 1.53 -10.95 5.57
N PHE A 300 1.62 -9.84 4.83
CA PHE A 300 1.96 -9.83 3.41
C PHE A 300 3.43 -10.27 3.23
N GLN A 301 3.67 -11.58 3.38
CA GLN A 301 4.95 -12.25 3.13
C GLN A 301 5.26 -12.35 1.62
N ASP A 302 4.34 -11.92 0.76
CA ASP A 302 4.54 -11.87 -0.70
C ASP A 302 5.11 -10.55 -1.22
N ASP A 303 5.28 -9.55 -0.35
CA ASP A 303 6.25 -8.50 -0.59
C ASP A 303 7.37 -8.74 0.42
N LYS A 304 8.44 -9.43 0.00
CA LYS A 304 9.73 -8.81 0.30
C LYS A 304 9.55 -7.37 -0.15
N PHE A 305 9.58 -6.44 0.79
CA PHE A 305 9.42 -5.01 0.52
C PHE A 305 10.11 -4.69 -0.80
N CYS A 306 9.45 -4.03 -1.76
CA CYS A 306 9.98 -3.96 -3.13
C CYS A 306 11.46 -3.54 -3.17
N MET A 307 11.90 -2.70 -2.22
CA MET A 307 13.32 -2.38 -2.08
C MET A 307 14.19 -3.55 -1.64
N THR A 308 13.75 -4.42 -0.73
CA THR A 308 14.44 -5.69 -0.40
C THR A 308 14.58 -6.56 -1.65
N ILE A 309 13.56 -6.68 -2.50
CA ILE A 309 13.66 -7.42 -3.77
C ILE A 309 14.69 -6.77 -4.70
N ILE A 310 14.58 -5.45 -4.90
CA ILE A 310 15.50 -4.68 -5.74
C ILE A 310 16.94 -4.83 -5.24
N ILE A 311 17.14 -4.75 -3.93
CA ILE A 311 18.47 -4.83 -3.33
C ILE A 311 19.03 -6.25 -3.42
N GLU A 312 18.22 -7.28 -3.20
CA GLU A 312 18.66 -8.66 -3.41
C GLU A 312 19.01 -8.95 -4.87
N ALA A 313 18.25 -8.40 -5.83
CA ALA A 313 18.58 -8.50 -7.25
C ALA A 313 19.91 -7.79 -7.57
N LEU A 314 20.10 -6.56 -7.06
CA LEU A 314 21.34 -5.81 -7.21
C LEU A 314 22.55 -6.54 -6.58
N LEU A 315 22.41 -7.05 -5.36
CA LEU A 315 23.45 -7.85 -4.70
C LEU A 315 23.77 -9.11 -5.51
N THR A 316 22.75 -9.80 -6.00
CA THR A 316 22.92 -10.99 -6.84
C THR A 316 23.70 -10.68 -8.11
N LEU A 317 23.36 -9.59 -8.80
CA LEU A 317 24.06 -9.15 -10.01
C LEU A 317 25.53 -8.77 -9.70
N VAL A 318 25.74 -7.91 -8.70
CA VAL A 318 27.05 -7.36 -8.35
C VAL A 318 28.00 -8.42 -7.79
N HIS A 319 27.49 -9.39 -7.02
CA HIS A 319 28.29 -10.49 -6.49
C HIS A 319 28.41 -11.69 -7.44
N THR A 320 27.80 -11.66 -8.63
CA THR A 320 27.90 -12.76 -9.59
C THR A 320 29.31 -12.86 -10.17
N LYS A 321 30.06 -13.84 -9.65
CA LYS A 321 31.38 -14.25 -10.14
C LYS A 321 31.39 -15.68 -10.64
N GLN A 322 32.36 -15.99 -11.50
CA GLN A 322 32.62 -17.36 -11.97
C GLN A 322 33.12 -18.20 -10.79
N LYS A 323 32.50 -19.37 -10.57
CA LYS A 323 32.87 -20.30 -9.50
C LYS A 323 34.03 -21.19 -9.92
N GLU A 324 34.70 -21.79 -8.94
CA GLU A 324 35.77 -22.76 -9.19
C GLU A 324 35.20 -24.02 -9.83
N GLY A 325 35.77 -24.44 -10.98
CA GLY A 325 35.27 -25.57 -11.77
C GLY A 325 34.04 -25.26 -12.64
N GLU A 326 33.57 -24.01 -12.67
CA GLU A 326 32.44 -23.62 -13.51
C GLU A 326 32.89 -23.25 -14.93
N SER A 327 32.19 -23.78 -15.94
CA SER A 327 32.45 -23.43 -17.33
C SER A 327 32.09 -21.96 -17.62
N LEU A 328 32.78 -21.33 -18.56
CA LEU A 328 32.48 -19.96 -18.97
C LEU A 328 31.03 -19.80 -19.49
N GLN A 329 30.50 -20.85 -20.14
CA GLN A 329 29.13 -20.88 -20.64
C GLN A 329 28.11 -20.85 -19.51
N ASP A 330 28.32 -21.65 -18.46
CA ASP A 330 27.43 -21.71 -17.30
C ASP A 330 27.46 -20.39 -16.51
N TYR A 331 28.65 -19.80 -16.33
CA TYR A 331 28.77 -18.48 -15.73
C TYR A 331 28.01 -17.41 -16.53
N THR A 332 28.19 -17.37 -17.84
CA THR A 332 27.54 -16.39 -18.73
C THR A 332 26.02 -16.52 -18.66
N ARG A 333 25.50 -17.75 -18.59
CA ARG A 333 24.07 -18.01 -18.41
C ARG A 333 23.55 -17.45 -17.09
N ARG A 334 24.23 -17.72 -15.97
CA ARG A 334 23.81 -17.17 -14.66
C ARG A 334 23.88 -15.65 -14.60
N PHE A 335 24.93 -15.07 -15.19
CA PHE A 335 25.07 -13.62 -15.23
C PHE A 335 23.93 -12.96 -16.03
N ARG A 336 23.55 -13.52 -17.19
CA ARG A 336 22.40 -13.01 -17.95
C ARG A 336 21.10 -13.13 -17.18
N ILE A 337 20.88 -14.26 -16.50
CA ILE A 337 19.70 -14.43 -15.64
C ILE A 337 19.69 -13.36 -14.54
N ALA A 338 20.83 -13.09 -13.88
CA ALA A 338 20.92 -12.06 -12.85
C ALA A 338 20.76 -10.62 -13.39
N LEU A 339 21.01 -10.39 -14.68
CA LEU A 339 20.83 -9.11 -15.35
C LEU A 339 19.39 -8.86 -15.81
N GLU A 340 18.65 -9.93 -16.12
CA GLU A 340 17.27 -9.88 -16.62
C GLU A 340 16.21 -9.84 -15.51
N ILE A 341 16.60 -10.08 -14.25
CA ILE A 341 15.80 -9.87 -13.02
C ILE A 341 15.79 -8.39 -12.66
#